data_AF-A0A5J5GIL4-F1
#
_entry.id   AF-A0A5J5GIL4-F1
#
_cell.length_a   1.000
_cell.length_b   1.000
_cell.length_c   1.000
_cell.angle_alpha   90.00
_cell.angle_beta   90.00
_cell.angle_gamma   90.00
#
_symmetry.space_group_name_H-M   'P 1'
#
loop_
_entity.id
_entity.type
_entity.pdbx_description
1 polymer ?
#
loop_
_entity_poly.entity_id
_entity_poly.type
_entity_poly.pdbx_seq_one_letter_code
_entity_poly.pdbx_strand_id
1 'polypeptide(L)'
;MSPMTPSAKADKIERLSRDIQDMQEEARRISYELSAVRNRTENGWEWEVTFYGKKVHIRADDFLRLAQVKENASSRELFKELVAWKIRSLSI
;
A
#
# COMPACT_ATOMS: atom_id res chain seq x y z
N MET A 1 42.07 9.22 -9.43
CA MET A 1 41.10 8.84 -8.38
C MET A 1 41.73 7.75 -7.55
N SER A 2 42.05 8.01 -6.28
CA SER A 2 42.63 6.98 -5.41
C SER A 2 41.58 5.92 -5.07
N PRO A 3 41.92 4.62 -5.10
CA PRO A 3 40.99 3.57 -4.73
C PRO A 3 40.62 3.70 -3.24
N MET A 4 39.34 3.58 -2.91
CA MET A 4 38.86 3.54 -1.52
C MET A 4 39.58 2.41 -0.78
N THR A 5 40.14 2.72 0.39
CA THR A 5 40.75 1.72 1.26
C THR A 5 39.70 0.68 1.69
N PRO A 6 40.10 -0.58 1.93
CA PRO A 6 39.17 -1.64 2.35
C PRO A 6 38.30 -1.26 3.56
N SER A 7 38.82 -0.47 4.50
CA SER A 7 38.06 0.03 5.65
C SER A 7 36.96 1.02 5.26
N ALA A 8 37.24 1.98 4.37
CA ALA A 8 36.25 2.94 3.90
C ALA A 8 35.11 2.27 3.11
N LYS A 9 35.42 1.14 2.44
CA LYS A 9 34.41 0.32 1.77
C LYS A 9 33.55 -0.46 2.78
N ALA A 10 34.16 -1.01 3.83
CA ALA A 10 33.44 -1.69 4.90
C ALA A 10 32.49 -0.74 5.65
N ASP A 11 32.96 0.45 6.03
CA ASP A 11 32.14 1.47 6.70
C ASP A 11 30.94 1.90 5.85
N LYS A 12 31.14 2.02 4.53
CA LYS A 12 30.07 2.36 3.59
C LYS A 12 29.04 1.23 3.46
N ILE A 13 29.48 -0.02 3.42
CA ILE A 13 28.61 -1.19 3.39
C ILE A 13 27.80 -1.29 4.69
N GLU A 14 28.41 -1.00 5.83
CA GLU A 14 27.72 -1.08 7.11
C GLU A 14 26.71 0.05 7.33
N ARG A 15 26.97 1.25 6.79
CA ARG A 15 25.95 2.32 6.72
C ARG A 15 24.79 1.91 5.83
N LEU A 16 25.06 1.40 4.62
CA LEU A 16 24.03 0.92 3.71
C LEU A 16 23.18 -0.21 4.32
N SER A 17 23.80 -1.13 5.05
CA SER A 17 23.08 -2.22 5.72
C SER A 17 22.12 -1.70 6.79
N ARG A 18 22.54 -0.68 7.56
CA ARG A 18 21.68 -0.01 8.55
C ARG A 18 20.54 0.73 7.89
N ASP A 19 20.81 1.51 6.85
CA ASP A 19 19.77 2.25 6.11
C ASP A 19 18.73 1.28 5.53
N ILE A 20 19.15 0.12 5.01
CA ILE A 20 18.25 -0.92 4.48
C ILE A 20 17.42 -1.55 5.60
N GLN A 21 18.02 -1.83 6.77
CA GLN A 21 17.28 -2.33 7.93
C GLN A 21 16.25 -1.33 8.44
N ASP A 22 16.60 -0.04 8.53
CA ASP A 22 15.67 1.01 8.95
C ASP A 22 14.51 1.15 7.96
N MET A 23 14.77 1.10 6.66
CA MET A 23 13.73 1.07 5.63
C MET A 23 12.86 -0.20 5.72
N GLN A 24 13.43 -1.35 6.05
CA GLN A 24 12.68 -2.59 6.24
C GLN A 24 11.82 -2.57 7.51
N GLU A 25 12.31 -1.98 8.60
CA GLU A 25 11.61 -1.82 9.86
C GLU A 25 10.45 -0.81 9.70
N GLU A 26 10.70 0.29 8.99
CA GLU A 26 9.68 1.25 8.58
C GLU A 26 8.63 0.59 7.69
N ALA A 27 9.05 -0.16 6.66
CA ALA A 27 8.14 -0.91 5.81
C ALA A 27 7.34 -1.96 6.61
N ARG A 28 7.92 -2.63 7.61
CA ARG A 28 7.21 -3.58 8.49
C ARG A 28 6.19 -2.90 9.41
N ARG A 29 6.57 -1.78 10.03
CA ARG A 29 5.68 -0.95 10.85
C ARG A 29 4.47 -0.47 10.05
N ILE A 30 4.70 -0.16 8.77
CA ILE A 30 3.69 0.30 7.84
C ILE A 30 2.88 -0.88 7.21
N SER A 31 3.48 -2.06 7.07
CA SER A 31 2.89 -3.25 6.41
C SER A 31 1.87 -4.01 7.27
N TYR A 32 1.75 -3.68 8.57
CA TYR A 32 0.66 -4.22 9.41
C TYR A 32 -0.73 -3.64 9.07
N GLU A 33 -0.81 -2.59 8.27
CA GLU A 33 -2.06 -1.89 7.97
C GLU A 33 -2.60 -2.29 6.60
N LEU A 34 -3.25 -3.44 6.52
CA LEU A 34 -4.41 -3.58 5.64
C LEU A 34 -5.63 -3.80 6.53
N SER A 35 -5.98 -2.75 7.27
CA SER A 35 -7.20 -2.70 8.05
C SER A 35 -8.32 -2.18 7.17
N ALA A 36 -9.44 -2.89 7.18
CA ALA A 36 -10.67 -2.46 6.51
C ALA A 36 -11.74 -2.25 7.57
N VAL A 37 -12.15 -1.00 7.79
CA VAL A 37 -13.31 -0.69 8.63
C VAL A 37 -14.53 -0.66 7.72
N ARG A 38 -15.55 -1.47 8.04
CA ARG A 38 -16.81 -1.52 7.28
C ARG A 38 -17.86 -0.67 8.00
N ASN A 39 -18.37 0.35 7.32
CA ASN A 39 -19.42 1.22 7.82
C ASN A 39 -20.70 1.04 7.02
N ARG A 40 -21.84 0.98 7.70
CA ARG A 40 -23.15 1.06 7.05
C ARG A 40 -23.56 2.53 7.01
N THR A 41 -23.87 3.03 5.83
CA THR A 41 -24.36 4.39 5.58
C THR A 41 -25.80 4.34 5.09
N GLU A 42 -26.46 5.48 4.98
CA GLU A 42 -27.81 5.60 4.40
C GLU A 42 -27.84 5.12 2.93
N ASN A 43 -26.69 5.23 2.23
CA ASN A 43 -26.54 4.88 0.83
C ASN A 43 -25.91 3.49 0.62
N GLY A 44 -25.79 2.67 1.67
CA GLY A 44 -25.30 1.28 1.58
C GLY A 44 -24.09 0.99 2.44
N TRP A 45 -23.09 0.30 1.88
CA TRP A 45 -21.86 -0.07 2.59
C TRP A 45 -20.68 0.76 2.10
N GLU A 46 -19.81 1.14 3.02
CA GLU A 46 -18.53 1.78 2.72
C GLU A 46 -17.41 1.04 3.47
N TRP A 47 -16.23 1.01 2.85
CA TRP A 47 -15.01 0.48 3.44
C TRP A 47 -13.94 1.56 3.46
N GLU A 48 -13.34 1.73 4.62
CA GLU A 48 -12.14 2.53 4.80
C GLU A 48 -10.95 1.58 4.85
N VAL A 49 -10.04 1.70 3.89
CA VAL A 49 -8.85 0.86 3.76
C VAL A 49 -7.63 1.71 4.01
N THR A 50 -6.81 1.32 4.99
CA THR A 50 -5.47 1.90 5.16
C THR A 50 -4.46 1.01 4.44
N PHE A 51 -3.55 1.62 3.68
CA PHE A 51 -2.46 0.94 2.98
C PHE A 51 -1.23 1.85 2.94
N TYR A 52 -0.12 1.39 3.50
CA TYR A 52 1.06 2.18 3.75
C TYR A 52 0.83 3.56 4.39
N GLY A 53 0.00 3.64 5.44
CA GLY A 53 -0.38 4.90 6.08
C GLY A 53 -1.28 5.82 5.24
N LYS A 54 -1.62 5.44 4.00
CA LYS A 54 -2.60 6.15 3.16
C LYS A 54 -3.97 5.53 3.35
N LYS A 55 -4.97 6.36 3.62
CA LYS A 55 -6.35 5.95 3.82
C LYS A 55 -7.18 6.21 2.57
N VAL A 56 -7.88 5.20 2.07
CA VAL A 56 -8.81 5.30 0.94
C VAL A 56 -10.21 4.85 1.35
N HIS A 57 -11.21 5.52 0.79
CA HIS A 57 -12.62 5.18 0.98
C HIS A 57 -13.17 4.52 -0.28
N ILE A 58 -13.85 3.39 -0.10
CA ILE A 58 -14.48 2.61 -1.16
C ILE A 58 -15.97 2.50 -0.85
N ARG A 59 -16.81 2.89 -1.80
CA ARG A 59 -18.27 2.72 -1.70
C ARG A 59 -18.72 1.41 -2.34
N ALA A 60 -19.80 0.83 -1.84
CA ALA A 60 -20.46 -0.32 -2.47
C ALA A 60 -20.81 -0.05 -3.93
N ASP A 61 -21.23 1.17 -4.26
CA ASP A 61 -21.57 1.56 -5.63
C ASP A 61 -20.35 1.50 -6.56
N ASP A 62 -19.17 1.95 -6.10
CA ASP A 62 -17.93 1.87 -6.88
C ASP A 62 -17.58 0.39 -7.16
N PHE A 63 -17.81 -0.48 -6.18
CA PHE A 63 -17.61 -1.92 -6.31
C PHE A 63 -18.59 -2.56 -7.29
N LEU A 64 -19.88 -2.25 -7.19
CA LEU A 64 -20.91 -2.78 -8.08
C LEU A 64 -20.69 -2.34 -9.53
N ARG A 65 -20.30 -1.08 -9.75
CA ARG A 65 -19.94 -0.58 -11.09
C ARG A 65 -18.74 -1.33 -11.67
N LEU A 66 -17.70 -1.59 -10.87
CA LEU A 66 -16.55 -2.36 -11.35
C LEU A 66 -16.93 -3.82 -11.64
N ALA A 67 -17.78 -4.43 -10.82
CA ALA A 67 -18.26 -5.79 -11.02
C ALA A 67 -19.06 -5.95 -12.33
N GLN A 68 -19.84 -4.94 -12.71
CA GLN A 68 -20.57 -4.93 -13.99
C GLN A 68 -19.64 -4.87 -15.20
N VAL A 69 -18.50 -4.19 -15.09
CA VAL A 69 -17.51 -4.10 -16.17
C VAL A 69 -16.63 -5.36 -16.25
N LYS A 70 -16.46 -6.05 -15.12
CA LYS A 70 -15.56 -7.21 -14.99
C LYS A 70 -16.31 -8.44 -14.47
N GLU A 71 -17.26 -8.92 -15.28
CA GLU A 71 -18.18 -10.01 -14.92
C GLU A 71 -17.48 -11.31 -14.47
N ASN A 72 -16.24 -11.55 -14.91
CA ASN A 72 -15.48 -12.77 -14.58
C ASN A 72 -14.50 -12.60 -13.41
N ALA A 73 -14.35 -11.40 -12.85
CA ALA A 73 -13.41 -11.16 -11.76
C ALA A 73 -14.02 -11.54 -10.41
N SER A 74 -13.23 -12.18 -9.55
CA SER A 74 -13.68 -12.46 -8.19
C SER A 74 -13.83 -11.16 -7.39
N SER A 75 -14.71 -11.17 -6.39
CA SER A 75 -14.89 -10.03 -5.48
C SER A 75 -13.57 -9.56 -4.84
N ARG A 76 -12.64 -10.48 -4.63
CA ARG A 76 -11.30 -10.18 -4.10
C ARG A 76 -10.46 -9.39 -5.09
N GLU A 77 -10.48 -9.75 -6.38
CA GLU A 77 -9.73 -9.06 -7.43
C GLU A 77 -10.29 -7.66 -7.67
N LEU A 78 -11.62 -7.56 -7.75
CA LEU A 78 -12.33 -6.28 -7.87
C LEU A 78 -11.98 -5.32 -6.73
N PHE A 79 -11.97 -5.82 -5.49
CA PHE A 79 -11.64 -5.01 -4.33
C PHE A 79 -10.18 -4.52 -4.35
N LYS A 80 -9.22 -5.41 -4.66
CA LYS A 80 -7.80 -5.04 -4.79
C LYS A 80 -7.59 -3.97 -5.85
N GLU A 81 -8.29 -4.10 -6.98
CA GLU A 81 -8.18 -3.14 -8.07
C GLU A 81 -8.72 -1.76 -7.69
N LEU A 82 -9.87 -1.70 -7.00
CA LEU A 82 -10.42 -0.46 -6.46
C LEU A 82 -9.48 0.22 -5.48
N VAL A 83 -8.92 -0.55 -4.54
CA VAL A 83 -7.91 -0.05 -3.59
C VAL A 83 -6.72 0.53 -4.36
N ALA A 84 -6.16 -0.23 -5.31
CA ALA A 84 -5.00 0.20 -6.09
C ALA A 84 -5.28 1.44 -6.95
N TRP A 85 -6.49 1.59 -7.48
CA TRP A 85 -6.89 2.76 -8.26
C TRP A 85 -7.01 4.02 -7.38
N LYS A 86 -7.69 3.91 -6.22
CA LYS A 86 -7.81 5.03 -5.27
C LYS A 86 -6.45 5.45 -4.73
N ILE A 87 -5.56 4.52 -4.39
CA ILE A 87 -4.20 4.85 -3.92
C ILE A 87 -3.39 5.58 -4.99
N ARG A 88 -3.48 5.14 -6.26
CA ARG A 88 -2.83 5.83 -7.38
C ARG A 88 -3.34 7.27 -7.52
N SER A 89 -4.64 7.50 -7.33
CA SER A 89 -5.22 8.85 -7.37
C SER A 89 -4.76 9.78 -6.24
N LEU A 90 -4.29 9.23 -5.12
CA LEU A 90 -3.72 10.00 -3.99
C LEU A 90 -2.23 10.34 -4.15
N SER A 91 -1.56 9.83 -5.18
CA SER A 91 -0.11 9.99 -5.37
C SER A 91 0.23 11.07 -6.39
N ILE A 92 -0.65 12.06 -6.55
CA ILE A 92 -0.49 13.25 -7.38
C ILE A 92 -0.09 14.43 -6.49
#